data_AF-A0A6N9ZTP0-F1
#
_entry.id   AF-A0A6N9ZTP0-F1
#
_cell.length_a   1.000
_cell.length_b   1.000
_cell.length_c   1.000
_cell.angle_alpha   90.00
_cell.angle_beta   90.00
_cell.angle_gamma   90.00
#
_symmetry.space_group_name_H-M   'P 1'
#
loop_
_entity.id
_entity.type
_entity.pdbx_description
1 polymer ?
#
loop_
_entity_poly.entity_id
_entity_poly.type
_entity_poly.pdbx_seq_one_letter_code
_entity_poly.pdbx_strand_id
1 'polypeptide(L)'
;MAEDYSPNLFSDAPVRRRRSAAIVDPLGYKIVSVRLRSAEFESFSAQLLTLGLTSNLALRIAVRRIAGFLEIDAYTRQNLQEITSSIDQIADALNDMSRIASRDGRVDIERFESHRQQFGQEFAALDALLRTILNVSRRRQDGRRLLQESER
;
A
#
# COMPACT_ATOMS: atom_id res chain seq x y z
N MET A 1 17.64 63.70 -41.33
CA MET A 1 16.80 62.51 -41.55
C MET A 1 17.55 61.36 -40.89
N ALA A 2 17.44 61.09 -39.58
CA ALA A 2 16.25 60.69 -38.79
C ALA A 2 15.50 59.58 -39.54
N GLU A 3 15.36 58.34 -39.07
CA GLU A 3 14.80 57.89 -37.77
C GLU A 3 15.31 56.47 -37.42
N ASP A 4 15.83 56.30 -36.21
CA ASP A 4 15.25 55.55 -35.06
C ASP A 4 15.19 54.02 -35.18
N TYR A 5 16.19 53.41 -34.56
CA TYR A 5 16.13 52.08 -33.97
C TYR A 5 15.21 52.12 -32.75
N SER A 6 14.04 51.48 -32.84
CA SER A 6 13.18 51.17 -31.69
C SER A 6 12.99 49.66 -31.58
N PRO A 7 13.34 49.03 -30.44
CA PRO A 7 13.07 47.63 -30.21
C PRO A 7 11.57 47.48 -29.92
N ASN A 8 10.89 46.59 -30.64
CA ASN A 8 9.56 46.13 -30.25
C ASN A 8 9.68 45.30 -28.95
N LEU A 9 9.75 46.01 -27.84
CA LEU A 9 9.40 45.56 -26.50
C LEU A 9 7.88 45.29 -26.52
N PHE A 10 7.49 44.10 -26.06
CA PHE A 10 6.11 43.65 -25.81
C PHE A 10 5.29 43.17 -27.02
N SER A 11 5.56 41.96 -27.51
CA SER A 11 4.47 41.05 -27.93
C SER A 11 4.93 39.58 -28.01
N ASP A 12 5.57 39.07 -26.96
CA ASP A 12 5.60 37.62 -26.69
C ASP A 12 4.73 37.35 -25.46
N ALA A 13 3.43 37.58 -25.62
CA ALA A 13 2.47 36.99 -24.70
C ALA A 13 2.54 35.47 -24.91
N PRO A 14 2.88 34.66 -23.89
CA PRO A 14 2.87 33.22 -24.05
C PRO A 14 1.44 32.83 -24.37
N VAL A 15 1.22 32.35 -25.60
CA VAL A 15 -0.01 31.67 -25.97
C VAL A 15 -0.13 30.52 -24.98
N ARG A 16 -0.94 30.72 -23.93
CA ARG A 16 -1.42 29.67 -23.05
C ARG A 16 -2.22 28.75 -23.95
N ARG A 17 -1.54 27.78 -24.59
CA ARG A 17 -2.17 26.57 -25.09
C ARG A 17 -2.89 26.00 -23.88
N ARG A 18 -4.22 26.23 -23.83
CA ARG A 18 -5.12 25.46 -22.99
C ARG A 18 -4.78 24.02 -23.29
N ARG A 19 -4.06 23.37 -22.37
CA ARG A 19 -3.81 21.94 -22.46
C ARG A 19 -5.20 21.33 -22.54
N SER A 20 -5.55 20.83 -23.72
CA SER A 20 -6.68 19.91 -23.84
C SER A 20 -6.48 18.91 -22.71
N ALA A 21 -7.52 18.71 -21.89
CA ALA A 21 -7.46 17.73 -20.82
C ALA A 21 -7.08 16.41 -21.48
N ALA A 22 -5.80 16.03 -21.38
CA ALA A 22 -5.29 14.83 -21.98
C ALA A 22 -6.14 13.69 -21.43
N ILE A 23 -6.63 12.81 -22.30
CA ILE A 23 -7.28 11.58 -21.89
C ILE A 23 -6.28 10.89 -20.97
N VAL A 24 -6.54 10.98 -19.66
CA VAL A 24 -5.68 10.37 -18.65
C VAL A 24 -6.07 8.91 -18.69
N ASP A 25 -5.22 8.08 -19.28
CA ASP A 25 -5.28 6.64 -19.06
C ASP A 25 -5.21 6.41 -17.54
N PRO A 26 -6.31 5.93 -16.91
CA PRO A 26 -6.35 5.73 -15.46
C PRO A 26 -5.38 4.62 -15.00
N LEU A 27 -4.88 3.80 -15.91
CA LEU A 27 -3.89 2.74 -15.66
C LEU A 27 -2.48 3.11 -16.13
N GLY A 28 -2.32 4.26 -16.80
CA GLY A 28 -1.07 4.71 -17.39
C GLY A 28 -0.10 5.27 -16.35
N TYR A 29 1.20 5.00 -16.54
CA TYR A 29 2.24 5.56 -15.69
C TYR A 29 2.45 7.06 -15.95
N LYS A 30 2.73 7.82 -14.88
CA LYS A 30 3.19 9.22 -14.95
C LYS A 30 4.63 9.30 -14.51
N ILE A 31 5.42 10.12 -15.21
CA ILE A 31 6.84 10.32 -14.89
C ILE A 31 6.95 11.41 -13.82
N VAL A 32 7.70 11.11 -12.76
CA VAL A 32 8.11 12.06 -11.72
C VAL A 32 9.64 12.06 -11.70
N SER A 33 10.25 13.24 -11.82
CA SER A 33 11.71 13.40 -11.77
C SER A 33 12.14 14.08 -10.47
N VAL A 34 13.27 13.64 -9.92
CA VAL A 34 13.87 14.17 -8.70
C VAL A 34 15.33 14.51 -9.01
N ARG A 35 15.79 15.69 -8.57
CA ARG A 35 17.20 16.08 -8.66
C ARG A 35 17.86 15.80 -7.32
N LEU A 36 18.98 15.08 -7.35
CA LEU A 36 19.79 14.74 -6.19
C LEU A 36 21.19 15.32 -6.37
N ARG A 37 21.83 15.68 -5.27
CA ARG A 37 23.28 15.96 -5.23
C ARG A 37 24.06 14.66 -5.40
N SER A 38 25.33 14.74 -5.84
CA SER A 38 26.16 13.53 -6.04
C SER A 38 26.21 12.64 -4.80
N ALA A 39 26.45 13.25 -3.63
CA ALA A 39 26.50 12.52 -2.36
C ALA A 39 25.17 11.84 -1.99
N GLU A 40 24.04 12.48 -2.28
CA GLU A 40 22.70 11.92 -2.04
C GLU A 40 22.46 10.71 -2.95
N PHE A 41 22.82 10.84 -4.23
CA PHE A 41 22.69 9.76 -5.20
C PHE A 41 23.58 8.56 -4.88
N GLU A 42 24.83 8.79 -4.49
CA GLU A 42 25.78 7.74 -4.13
C GLU A 42 25.31 6.97 -2.89
N SER A 43 24.92 7.70 -1.83
CA SER A 43 24.39 7.09 -0.61
C SER A 43 23.11 6.29 -0.87
N PHE A 44 22.18 6.86 -1.65
CA PHE A 44 20.96 6.17 -2.02
C PHE A 44 21.25 4.91 -2.85
N SER A 45 22.06 5.02 -3.90
CA SER A 45 22.42 3.90 -4.76
C SER A 45 23.11 2.77 -3.99
N ALA A 46 24.01 3.10 -3.06
CA ALA A 46 24.68 2.12 -2.21
C ALA A 46 23.67 1.32 -1.36
N GLN A 47 22.68 1.98 -0.76
CA GLN A 47 21.62 1.33 0.01
C GLN A 47 20.71 0.46 -0.87
N LEU A 48 20.47 0.85 -2.11
CA LEU A 48 19.63 0.06 -3.01
C LEU A 48 20.33 -1.20 -3.51
N LEU A 49 21.64 -1.13 -3.73
CA LEU A 49 22.45 -2.27 -4.17
C LEU A 49 22.42 -3.41 -3.14
N THR A 50 22.51 -3.09 -1.84
CA THR A 50 22.42 -4.11 -0.78
C THR A 50 21.06 -4.80 -0.72
N LEU A 51 20.01 -4.12 -1.20
CA LEU A 51 18.64 -4.62 -1.24
C LEU A 51 18.23 -5.18 -2.61
N GLY A 52 19.11 -5.12 -3.62
CA GLY A 52 18.81 -5.55 -4.99
C GLY A 52 17.72 -4.73 -5.70
N LEU A 53 17.53 -3.47 -5.32
CA LEU A 53 16.48 -2.60 -5.85
C LEU A 53 17.01 -1.62 -6.91
N THR A 54 16.17 -1.26 -7.87
CA THR A 54 16.45 -0.14 -8.78
C THR A 54 15.96 1.17 -8.18
N SER A 55 16.58 2.30 -8.55
CA SER A 55 16.18 3.64 -8.07
C SER A 55 14.71 3.95 -8.34
N ASN A 56 14.21 3.60 -9.53
CA ASN A 56 12.79 3.80 -9.89
C ASN A 56 11.84 2.96 -9.03
N LEU A 57 12.22 1.72 -8.70
CA LEU A 57 11.42 0.87 -7.83
C LEU A 57 11.41 1.39 -6.39
N ALA A 58 12.56 1.78 -5.86
CA ALA A 58 12.67 2.35 -4.52
C ALA A 58 11.88 3.65 -4.37
N LEU A 59 11.98 4.57 -5.34
CA LEU A 59 11.18 5.80 -5.35
C LEU A 59 9.68 5.49 -5.45
N ARG A 60 9.27 4.50 -6.25
CA ARG A 60 7.87 4.08 -6.34
C ARG A 60 7.35 3.53 -5.01
N ILE A 61 8.16 2.75 -4.29
CA ILE A 61 7.84 2.26 -2.94
C ILE A 61 7.68 3.44 -1.97
N ALA A 62 8.64 4.37 -1.96
CA ALA A 62 8.58 5.55 -1.11
C ALA A 62 7.31 6.39 -1.36
N VAL A 63 7.02 6.68 -2.63
CA VAL A 63 5.80 7.42 -3.04
C VAL A 63 4.53 6.68 -2.59
N ARG A 64 4.48 5.35 -2.75
CA ARG A 64 3.33 4.55 -2.32
C ARG A 64 3.10 4.62 -0.83
N ARG A 65 4.15 4.48 -0.02
CA ARG A 65 4.08 4.58 1.43
C ARG A 65 3.60 5.96 1.88
N ILE A 66 4.17 7.02 1.32
CA ILE A 66 3.79 8.41 1.61
C ILE A 66 2.32 8.66 1.24
N ALA A 67 1.88 8.19 0.08
CA ALA A 67 0.49 8.34 -0.37
C ALA A 67 -0.49 7.34 0.27
N GLY A 68 -0.04 6.54 1.24
CA GLY A 68 -0.85 5.59 1.99
C GLY A 68 -1.41 4.44 1.15
N PHE A 69 -0.74 4.06 0.07
CA PHE A 69 -1.05 2.85 -0.67
C PHE A 69 -0.78 1.62 0.18
N LEU A 70 -1.53 0.57 -0.09
CA LEU A 70 -1.44 -0.69 0.63
C LEU A 70 -0.20 -1.46 0.20
N GLU A 71 0.78 -1.53 1.10
CA GLU A 71 1.92 -2.43 1.00
C GLU A 71 1.77 -3.46 2.12
N ILE A 72 1.51 -4.71 1.76
CA ILE A 72 1.46 -5.80 2.75
C ILE A 72 2.91 -6.22 3.01
N ASP A 73 3.44 -5.82 4.16
CA ASP A 73 4.75 -6.26 4.61
C ASP A 73 4.77 -7.78 4.89
N ALA A 74 5.96 -8.35 4.99
CA ALA A 74 6.13 -9.80 5.17
C ALA A 74 5.52 -10.32 6.48
N TYR A 75 5.57 -9.52 7.56
CA TYR A 75 5.00 -9.89 8.85
C TYR A 75 3.47 -9.91 8.81
N THR A 76 2.86 -8.88 8.23
CA THR A 76 1.42 -8.81 8.01
C THR A 76 0.93 -9.96 7.11
N ARG A 77 1.71 -10.31 6.08
CA ARG A 77 1.41 -11.46 5.22
C ARG A 77 1.47 -12.79 5.97
N GLN A 78 2.51 -12.97 6.78
CA GLN A 78 2.69 -14.16 7.60
C GLN A 78 1.53 -14.32 8.58
N ASN A 79 1.15 -13.25 9.28
CA ASN A 79 0.00 -13.25 10.20
C ASN A 79 -1.31 -13.62 9.48
N LEU A 80 -1.56 -13.07 8.28
CA LEU A 80 -2.73 -13.44 7.48
C LEU A 80 -2.73 -14.93 7.11
N GLN A 81 -1.55 -15.48 6.79
CA GLN A 81 -1.40 -16.89 6.42
C GLN A 81 -1.60 -17.82 7.63
N GLU A 82 -1.09 -17.43 8.80
CA GLU A 82 -1.28 -18.17 10.06
C GLU A 82 -2.76 -18.19 10.48
N ILE A 83 -3.43 -17.03 10.47
CA ILE A 83 -4.86 -16.95 10.80
C ILE A 83 -5.69 -17.78 9.83
N THR A 84 -5.43 -17.69 8.52
CA THR A 84 -6.13 -18.51 7.52
C THR A 84 -5.91 -20.01 7.79
N SER A 85 -4.67 -20.42 8.07
CA SER A 85 -4.34 -21.81 8.36
C SER A 85 -5.01 -22.33 9.64
N SER A 86 -5.13 -21.48 10.67
CA SER A 86 -5.85 -21.80 11.91
C SER A 86 -7.35 -21.98 11.65
N ILE A 87 -7.96 -21.08 10.86
CA ILE A 87 -9.36 -21.16 10.46
C ILE A 87 -9.64 -22.45 9.68
N ASP A 88 -8.77 -22.82 8.73
CA ASP A 88 -8.92 -24.06 7.94
C ASP A 88 -8.88 -25.30 8.84
N GLN A 89 -7.93 -25.37 9.77
CA GLN A 89 -7.82 -26.48 10.73
C GLN A 89 -9.06 -26.61 11.62
N ILE A 90 -9.61 -25.49 12.10
CA ILE A 90 -10.84 -25.49 12.91
C ILE A 90 -12.04 -25.93 12.07
N ALA A 91 -12.14 -25.47 10.82
CA ALA A 91 -13.19 -25.88 9.90
C ALA A 91 -13.15 -27.38 9.60
N ASP A 92 -11.97 -27.94 9.36
CA ASP A 92 -11.78 -29.39 9.18
C ASP A 92 -12.22 -30.19 10.42
N ALA A 93 -11.83 -29.74 11.61
CA ALA A 93 -12.21 -30.37 12.85
C ALA A 93 -13.73 -30.33 13.10
N LEU A 94 -14.40 -29.23 12.74
CA LEU A 94 -15.86 -29.10 12.80
C LEU A 94 -16.55 -30.03 11.79
N ASN A 95 -16.02 -30.13 10.57
CA ASN A 95 -16.53 -31.04 9.53
C ASN A 95 -16.42 -32.51 9.95
N ASP A 96 -15.31 -32.90 10.56
CA ASP A 96 -15.11 -34.26 11.07
C ASP A 96 -16.08 -34.58 12.21
N MET A 97 -16.29 -33.64 13.15
CA MET A 97 -17.32 -33.82 14.19
C MET A 97 -18.72 -33.94 13.61
N SER A 98 -19.07 -33.15 12.59
CA SER A 98 -20.35 -33.27 11.89
C SER A 98 -20.53 -34.66 11.25
N ARG A 99 -19.47 -35.21 10.66
CA ARG A 99 -19.48 -36.56 10.08
C ARG A 99 -19.64 -37.66 11.13
N ILE A 100 -18.93 -37.55 12.26
CA ILE A 100 -19.03 -38.52 13.37
C ILE A 100 -20.42 -38.47 13.99
N ALA A 101 -20.93 -37.28 14.27
CA ALA A 101 -22.28 -37.08 14.79
C ALA A 101 -23.37 -37.67 13.88
N SER A 102 -23.21 -37.53 12.56
CA SER A 102 -24.13 -38.10 11.57
C SER A 102 -24.08 -39.64 11.52
N ARG A 103 -22.97 -40.26 11.94
CA ARG A 103 -22.79 -41.72 11.97
C ARG A 103 -23.24 -42.35 13.28
N ASP A 104 -22.83 -41.77 14.41
CA ASP A 104 -23.00 -42.38 15.74
C ASP A 104 -24.16 -41.77 16.54
N GLY A 105 -24.83 -40.74 16.01
CA GLY A 105 -25.98 -40.07 16.65
C GLY A 105 -25.64 -39.32 17.94
N ARG A 106 -24.35 -39.26 18.31
CA ARG A 106 -23.85 -38.58 19.51
C ARG A 106 -22.94 -37.43 19.11
N VAL A 107 -23.26 -36.24 19.60
CA VAL A 107 -22.45 -35.02 19.45
C VAL A 107 -21.79 -34.76 20.80
N ASP A 108 -20.46 -34.64 20.80
CA ASP A 108 -19.73 -34.09 21.93
C ASP A 108 -19.91 -32.56 21.93
N ILE A 109 -20.88 -32.09 22.71
CA ILE A 109 -21.31 -30.69 22.70
C ILE A 109 -20.25 -29.76 23.31
N GLU A 110 -19.47 -30.25 24.28
CA GLU A 110 -18.40 -29.47 24.92
C GLU A 110 -17.27 -29.22 23.92
N ARG A 111 -16.86 -30.27 23.19
CA ARG A 111 -15.84 -30.15 22.15
C ARG A 111 -16.29 -29.26 21.00
N PHE A 112 -17.57 -29.34 20.59
CA PHE A 112 -18.14 -28.46 19.58
C PHE A 112 -18.11 -26.99 20.00
N GLU A 113 -18.58 -26.67 21.22
CA GLU A 113 -18.57 -25.29 21.73
C GLU A 113 -17.14 -24.74 21.88
N SER A 114 -16.17 -25.57 22.28
CA SER A 114 -14.76 -25.18 22.33
C SER A 114 -14.23 -24.78 20.94
N HIS A 115 -14.45 -25.60 19.91
CA HIS A 115 -14.03 -25.26 18.54
C HIS A 115 -14.76 -24.04 17.99
N ARG A 116 -16.06 -23.87 18.30
CA ARG A 116 -16.83 -22.68 17.92
C ARG A 116 -16.26 -21.41 18.56
N GLN A 117 -15.86 -21.47 19.82
CA GLN A 117 -15.24 -20.35 20.52
C GLN A 117 -13.87 -19.99 19.91
N GLN A 118 -13.03 -21.00 19.63
CA GLN A 118 -11.73 -20.80 18.97
C GLN A 118 -11.90 -20.17 17.58
N PHE A 119 -12.84 -20.67 16.77
CA PHE A 119 -13.16 -20.06 15.46
C PHE A 119 -13.54 -18.59 15.60
N GLY A 120 -14.40 -18.26 16.58
CA GLY A 120 -14.80 -16.88 16.84
C GLY A 120 -13.63 -15.96 17.21
N GLN A 121 -12.65 -16.47 17.95
CA GLN A 121 -11.44 -15.72 18.30
C GLN A 121 -10.55 -15.46 17.08
N GLU A 122 -10.27 -16.49 16.29
CA GLU A 122 -9.47 -16.36 15.06
C GLU A 122 -10.15 -15.44 14.03
N PHE A 123 -11.47 -15.54 13.89
CA PHE A 123 -12.24 -14.66 13.02
C PHE A 123 -12.20 -13.20 13.48
N ALA A 124 -12.29 -12.95 14.79
CA ALA A 124 -12.15 -11.60 15.34
C ALA A 124 -10.73 -11.04 15.12
N ALA A 125 -9.70 -11.87 15.26
CA ALA A 125 -8.32 -11.50 14.97
C ALA A 125 -8.13 -11.16 13.49
N LEU A 126 -8.72 -11.95 12.59
CA LEU A 126 -8.74 -11.67 11.14
C LEU A 126 -9.41 -10.33 10.84
N ASP A 127 -10.61 -10.08 11.37
CA ASP A 127 -11.34 -8.82 11.15
C ASP A 127 -10.54 -7.60 11.64
N ALA A 128 -9.94 -7.70 12.84
CA ALA A 128 -9.10 -6.63 13.39
C ALA A 128 -7.87 -6.34 12.50
N LEU A 129 -7.21 -7.39 12.00
CA LEU A 129 -6.05 -7.24 11.11
C LEU A 129 -6.46 -6.64 9.77
N LEU A 130 -7.56 -7.11 9.17
CA LEU A 130 -8.10 -6.57 7.92
C LEU A 130 -8.49 -5.11 8.06
N ARG A 131 -9.17 -4.72 9.14
CA ARG A 131 -9.49 -3.30 9.43
C ARG A 131 -8.24 -2.43 9.52
N THR A 132 -7.17 -2.96 10.13
CA THR A 132 -5.89 -2.25 10.23
C THR A 132 -5.26 -2.07 8.85
N ILE A 133 -5.22 -3.12 8.04
CA ILE A 133 -4.68 -3.11 6.67
C ILE A 133 -5.49 -2.18 5.75
N LEU A 134 -6.81 -2.15 5.91
CA LEU A 134 -7.73 -1.38 5.05
C LEU A 134 -7.88 0.07 5.48
N ASN A 135 -7.34 0.50 6.62
CA ASN A 135 -7.41 1.88 7.08
C ASN A 135 -6.45 2.80 6.28
N VAL A 136 -6.82 3.06 5.03
CA VAL A 136 -6.12 3.96 4.08
C VAL A 136 -5.99 5.36 4.65
N SER A 137 -7.01 5.88 5.34
CA SER A 137 -7.01 7.24 5.90
C SER A 137 -5.91 7.44 6.94
N ARG A 138 -5.74 6.47 7.86
CA ARG A 138 -4.65 6.51 8.85
C ARG A 138 -3.27 6.51 8.18
N ARG A 139 -3.05 5.61 7.21
CA ARG A 139 -1.76 5.52 6.49
C ARG A 139 -1.41 6.79 5.72
N ARG A 140 -2.40 7.41 5.06
CA ARG A 140 -2.23 8.70 4.37
C ARG A 140 -1.86 9.81 5.33
N GLN A 141 -2.50 9.84 6.50
CA GLN A 141 -2.21 10.86 7.52
C GLN A 141 -0.78 10.73 8.04
N ASP A 142 -0.31 9.50 8.30
CA ASP A 142 1.05 9.27 8.77
C ASP A 142 2.09 9.63 7.71
N GLY A 143 1.87 9.24 6.44
CA GLY A 143 2.74 9.63 5.32
C GLY A 143 2.80 11.14 5.08
N ARG A 144 1.65 11.84 5.19
CA ARG A 144 1.59 13.31 5.14
C ARG A 144 2.35 13.95 6.31
N ARG A 145 2.21 13.41 7.52
CA ARG A 145 2.92 13.93 8.70
C ARG A 145 4.43 13.84 8.54
N LEU A 146 4.95 12.70 8.06
CA LEU A 146 6.38 12.52 7.77
C LEU A 146 6.92 13.60 6.80
N LEU A 147 6.15 13.93 5.75
CA LEU A 147 6.54 15.00 4.83
C LEU A 147 6.55 16.38 5.50
N GLN A 148 5.54 16.68 6.33
CA GLN A 148 5.43 17.96 7.03
C GLN A 148 6.55 18.16 8.06
N GLU A 149 6.98 17.09 8.72
CA GLU A 149 8.11 17.13 9.66
C GLU A 149 9.45 17.33 8.95
N SER A 150 9.57 16.82 7.72
CA SER A 150 10.80 16.95 6.91
C SER A 150 10.97 18.33 6.25
N GLU A 151 9.93 19.17 6.26
CA GLU A 151 9.94 20.53 5.70
C GLU A 151 10.49 21.58 6.71
N ARG A 152 10.63 21.21 7.99
CA ARG A 152 11.11 22.08 9.07
C ARG A 152 12.61 21.92 9.29
#